data_AF-A0A093ENI0-F1
#
_entry.id   AF-A0A093ENI0-F1
#
_cell.length_a   1.000
_cell.length_b   1.000
_cell.length_c   1.000
_cell.angle_alpha   90.00
_cell.angle_beta   90.00
_cell.angle_gamma   90.00
#
_symmetry.space_group_name_H-M   'P 1'
#
loop_
_entity.id
_entity.type
_entity.pdbx_description
1 polymer ?
#
loop_
_entity_poly.entity_id
_entity_poly.type
_entity_poly.pdbx_seq_one_letter_code
_entity_poly.pdbx_strand_id
1 'polypeptide(L)'
;LPDGVNISKEARSAISRAASVFVLYATSWKTLNAGDVLSAMEEMEFQRFVAPLKESLEVYRREQKGKKEARKDKDKKADSEEQDKSREEENDDDDERMEEEEQNDEEEVDN
;
A
#
# COMPACT_ATOMS: atom_id res chain seq x y z
N LEU A 1 -1.65 13.46 -22.18
CA LEU A 1 -1.31 13.49 -23.62
C LEU A 1 -2.22 14.53 -24.27
N PRO A 2 -1.74 15.32 -25.23
CA PRO A 2 -2.61 16.26 -25.96
C PRO A 2 -3.82 15.55 -26.58
N ASP A 3 -4.92 16.28 -26.74
CA ASP A 3 -6.14 15.74 -27.33
C ASP A 3 -5.90 15.26 -28.77
N GLY A 4 -6.53 14.15 -29.14
CA GLY A 4 -6.39 13.53 -30.46
C GLY A 4 -5.11 12.68 -30.64
N VAL A 5 -4.26 12.56 -29.62
CA VAL A 5 -3.09 11.67 -29.67
C VAL A 5 -3.51 10.21 -29.57
N ASN A 6 -3.23 9.45 -30.63
CA ASN A 6 -3.45 8.01 -30.67
C ASN A 6 -2.24 7.27 -30.09
N ILE A 7 -2.49 6.38 -29.12
CA ILE A 7 -1.50 5.43 -28.60
C ILE A 7 -1.71 4.09 -29.29
N SER A 8 -0.64 3.44 -29.74
CA SER A 8 -0.73 2.09 -30.32
C SER A 8 -1.10 1.05 -29.27
N LYS A 9 -1.66 -0.10 -29.70
CA LYS A 9 -1.94 -1.22 -28.79
C LYS A 9 -0.67 -1.75 -28.13
N GLU A 10 0.42 -1.77 -28.89
CA GLU A 10 1.73 -2.22 -28.43
C GLU A 10 2.32 -1.29 -27.37
N ALA A 11 2.26 0.03 -27.57
CA ALA A 11 2.74 1.00 -26.57
C ALA A 11 1.97 0.89 -25.26
N ARG A 12 0.64 0.71 -25.31
CA ARG A 12 -0.16 0.44 -24.11
C ARG A 12 0.29 -0.84 -23.41
N SER A 13 0.46 -1.93 -24.17
CA SER A 13 0.92 -3.21 -23.62
C SER A 13 2.33 -3.12 -23.01
N ALA A 14 3.24 -2.35 -23.62
CA ALA A 14 4.56 -2.09 -23.09
C ALA A 14 4.50 -1.32 -21.76
N ILE A 15 3.69 -0.26 -21.67
CA ILE A 15 3.51 0.49 -20.43
C ILE A 15 2.90 -0.39 -19.33
N SER A 16 1.91 -1.22 -19.66
CA SER A 16 1.32 -2.14 -18.68
C SER A 16 2.34 -3.11 -18.10
N ARG A 17 3.20 -3.71 -18.96
CA ARG A 17 4.28 -4.59 -18.50
C ARG A 17 5.32 -3.83 -17.66
N ALA A 18 5.70 -2.63 -18.10
CA ALA A 18 6.64 -1.79 -17.35
C ALA A 18 6.08 -1.40 -15.97
N ALA A 19 4.77 -1.14 -15.85
CA ALA A 19 4.13 -0.84 -14.57
C ALA A 19 4.19 -2.04 -13.60
N SER A 20 3.97 -3.27 -14.08
CA SER A 20 4.12 -4.47 -13.26
C SER A 20 5.56 -4.62 -12.72
N VAL A 21 6.55 -4.43 -13.60
CA VAL A 21 7.97 -4.50 -13.21
C VAL A 21 8.33 -3.37 -12.25
N PHE A 22 7.80 -2.16 -12.47
CA PHE A 22 8.00 -1.02 -11.57
C PHE A 22 7.48 -1.32 -10.17
N VAL A 23 6.27 -1.87 -10.04
CA VAL A 23 5.71 -2.24 -8.73
C VAL A 23 6.56 -3.33 -8.09
N LEU A 24 6.89 -4.41 -8.82
CA LEU A 24 7.71 -5.49 -8.29
C LEU A 24 9.06 -4.99 -7.78
N TYR A 25 9.73 -4.13 -8.56
CA TYR A 25 11.00 -3.55 -8.15
C TYR A 25 10.84 -2.62 -6.95
N ALA A 26 9.79 -1.79 -6.93
CA ALA A 26 9.46 -0.91 -5.82
C ALA A 26 9.01 -1.65 -4.54
N THR A 27 8.77 -2.97 -4.60
CA THR A 27 8.43 -3.78 -3.43
C THR A 27 9.50 -4.83 -3.09
N SER A 28 10.42 -5.14 -4.01
CA SER A 28 11.45 -6.18 -3.83
C SER A 28 12.52 -5.85 -2.78
N TRP A 29 12.57 -4.60 -2.34
CA TRP A 29 13.56 -4.06 -1.43
C TRP A 29 12.85 -3.81 -0.09
N LYS A 30 12.65 -4.90 0.67
CA LYS A 30 12.20 -4.92 2.08
C LYS A 30 11.16 -3.85 2.47
N THR A 31 10.01 -3.80 1.79
CA THR A 31 8.93 -2.90 2.21
C THR A 31 8.11 -3.49 3.35
N LEU A 32 8.18 -2.91 4.55
CA LEU A 32 7.27 -3.21 5.67
C LEU A 32 6.43 -1.99 6.10
N ASN A 33 6.69 -0.79 5.57
CA ASN A 33 5.90 0.39 5.89
C ASN A 33 5.94 1.49 4.79
N ALA A 34 5.10 2.53 4.96
CA ALA A 34 4.98 3.63 4.00
C ALA A 34 6.25 4.50 3.86
N GLY A 35 7.11 4.53 4.88
CA GLY A 35 8.40 5.22 4.84
C GLY A 35 9.38 4.55 3.87
N ASP A 36 9.42 3.21 3.88
CA ASP A 36 10.24 2.45 2.95
C ASP A 36 9.85 2.79 1.51
N VAL A 37 8.57 2.70 1.16
CA VAL A 37 8.11 3.05 -0.20
C VAL A 37 8.52 4.48 -0.64
N LEU A 38 8.54 5.45 0.28
CA LEU A 38 8.97 6.82 -0.03
C LEU A 38 10.48 6.91 -0.28
N SER A 39 11.29 6.19 0.51
CA SER A 39 12.73 6.06 0.27
C SER A 39 13.02 5.36 -1.07
N ALA A 40 12.17 4.42 -1.50
CA ALA A 40 12.28 3.72 -2.80
C ALA A 40 12.35 4.73 -3.92
N MET A 41 11.40 5.66 -3.86
CA MET A 41 11.22 6.65 -4.91
C MET A 41 12.41 7.59 -4.95
N GLU A 42 13.14 7.77 -3.86
CA GLU A 42 14.38 8.55 -3.86
C GLU A 42 15.55 7.77 -4.45
N GLU A 43 15.72 6.50 -4.04
CA GLU A 43 16.79 5.60 -4.54
C GLU A 43 16.64 5.27 -6.02
N MET A 44 15.40 5.13 -6.49
CA MET A 44 15.05 4.87 -7.89
C MET A 44 15.03 6.14 -8.76
N GLU A 45 15.51 7.28 -8.24
CA GLU A 45 15.55 8.58 -8.92
C GLU A 45 14.17 9.14 -9.33
N PHE A 46 13.11 8.68 -8.67
CA PHE A 46 11.74 9.16 -8.82
C PHE A 46 11.32 10.14 -7.71
N GLN A 47 12.24 10.98 -7.22
CA GLN A 47 12.03 11.89 -6.07
C GLN A 47 10.85 12.85 -6.30
N ARG A 48 10.54 13.15 -7.57
CA ARG A 48 9.38 13.97 -7.96
C ARG A 48 8.03 13.39 -7.51
N PHE A 49 7.96 12.08 -7.24
CA PHE A 49 6.75 11.43 -6.74
C PHE A 49 6.63 11.46 -5.22
N VAL A 50 7.69 11.78 -4.47
CA VAL A 50 7.69 11.77 -3.00
C VAL A 50 6.65 12.75 -2.44
N ALA A 51 6.58 13.98 -2.94
CA ALA A 51 5.62 14.96 -2.45
C ALA A 51 4.16 14.56 -2.75
N PRO A 52 3.78 14.20 -4.00
CA PRO A 52 2.44 13.67 -4.30
C PRO A 52 2.05 12.43 -3.49
N LEU A 53 3.01 11.52 -3.22
CA LEU A 53 2.76 10.31 -2.43
C LEU A 53 2.51 10.65 -0.95
N LYS A 54 3.25 11.61 -0.38
CA LYS A 54 3.02 12.09 1.00
C LYS A 54 1.64 12.72 1.16
N GLU A 55 1.20 13.53 0.20
CA GLU A 55 -0.15 14.09 0.20
C GLU A 55 -1.22 13.00 0.14
N SER A 56 -1.06 12.03 -0.76
CA SER A 56 -1.97 10.89 -0.90
C SER A 56 -2.04 10.05 0.38
N LEU A 57 -0.90 9.85 1.06
CA LEU A 57 -0.82 9.12 2.33
C LEU A 57 -1.54 9.87 3.47
N GLU A 58 -1.47 11.20 3.49
CA GLU A 58 -2.19 12.00 4.47
C GLU A 58 -3.71 11.89 4.29
N VAL A 59 -4.19 12.00 3.04
CA VAL A 59 -5.60 11.79 2.71
C VAL A 59 -6.05 10.41 3.15
N TYR A 60 -5.30 9.37 2.80
CA TYR A 60 -5.58 7.99 3.23
C TYR A 60 -5.70 7.86 4.75
N ARG A 61 -4.74 8.42 5.52
CA ARG A 61 -4.78 8.37 6.99
C ARG A 61 -6.00 9.07 7.58
N ARG A 62 -6.42 10.21 7.02
CA ARG A 62 -7.64 10.92 7.45
C ARG A 62 -8.89 10.09 7.17
N GLU A 63 -8.99 9.49 5.98
CA GLU A 63 -10.11 8.63 5.60
C GLU A 63 -10.20 7.38 6.49
N GLN A 64 -9.07 6.76 6.84
CA GLN A 64 -9.06 5.60 7.73
C GLN A 64 -9.51 5.94 9.15
N LYS A 65 -9.12 7.11 9.67
CA LYS A 65 -9.63 7.60 10.97
C LYS A 65 -11.14 7.84 10.94
N GLY A 66 -11.65 8.52 9.89
CA GLY A 66 -13.08 8.75 9.74
C GLY A 66 -13.91 7.46 9.60
N LYS A 67 -13.37 6.42 8.94
CA LYS A 67 -14.02 5.09 8.88
C LYS A 67 -14.08 4.41 10.25
N LYS A 68 -13.04 4.54 11.08
CA LYS A 68 -13.03 4.01 12.46
C LYS A 68 -14.01 4.77 13.36
N GLU A 69 -14.09 6.09 13.24
CA GLU A 69 -15.03 6.92 14.00
C GLU A 69 -16.50 6.66 13.61
N ALA A 70 -16.80 6.51 12.32
CA ALA A 70 -18.16 6.20 11.83
C ALA A 70 -18.65 4.80 12.23
N ARG A 71 -17.75 3.84 12.46
CA ARG A 71 -18.09 2.52 13.03
C ARG A 71 -18.45 2.65 14.51
N LYS A 72 -17.68 3.44 15.27
CA LYS A 72 -17.90 3.67 16.71
C LYS A 72 -19.22 4.41 17.00
N ASP A 73 -19.68 5.27 16.10
CA ASP A 73 -20.97 5.97 16.23
C ASP A 73 -22.19 5.11 15.86
N LYS A 74 -22.02 4.06 15.06
CA LYS A 74 -23.10 3.08 14.80
C LYS A 74 -23.35 2.15 15.99
N ASP A 75 -22.30 1.76 16.72
CA ASP A 75 -22.46 0.94 17.93
C ASP A 75 -23.11 1.73 19.09
N LYS A 76 -22.82 3.03 19.22
CA LYS A 76 -23.47 3.88 20.24
C LYS A 76 -24.96 4.14 20.03
N LYS A 77 -25.52 3.84 18.85
CA LYS A 77 -26.96 3.98 18.59
C LYS A 77 -27.73 2.68 18.80
N ALA A 78 -27.05 1.54 18.90
CA ALA A 78 -27.62 0.28 19.38
C ALA A 78 -27.53 0.13 20.90
N ASP A 79 -26.64 0.88 21.56
CA ASP A 79 -26.35 0.80 23.00
C ASP A 79 -27.12 1.82 23.86
N SER A 80 -28.25 2.35 23.38
CA SER A 80 -29.10 3.23 24.19
C SER A 80 -30.26 2.49 24.88
N GLU A 81 -30.27 1.14 24.88
CA GLU A 81 -31.26 0.34 25.62
C GLU A 81 -30.68 -0.58 26.72
N GLU A 82 -29.37 -0.85 26.82
CA GLU A 82 -28.85 -1.66 27.94
C GLU A 82 -27.55 -1.08 28.54
N GLN A 83 -27.76 -0.13 29.43
CA GLN A 83 -26.81 0.15 30.49
C GLN A 83 -26.58 -1.13 31.31
N ASP A 84 -25.31 -1.54 31.45
CA ASP A 84 -24.69 -2.23 32.59
C ASP A 84 -23.89 -3.50 32.20
N LYS A 85 -22.57 -3.33 31.95
CA LYS A 85 -21.45 -3.97 32.70
C LYS A 85 -20.10 -3.93 31.96
N SER A 86 -19.05 -3.57 32.73
CA SER A 86 -17.62 -3.96 32.60
C SER A 86 -16.90 -3.69 31.25
N ARG A 87 -15.98 -2.72 31.12
CA ARG A 87 -14.59 -2.65 31.63
C ARG A 87 -13.65 -3.72 31.01
N GLU A 88 -12.48 -3.24 30.56
CA GLU A 88 -11.26 -3.97 30.11
C GLU A 88 -11.35 -4.56 28.68
N GLU A 89 -10.34 -4.58 27.80
CA GLU A 89 -8.90 -4.23 27.78
C GLU A 89 -8.50 -4.23 26.27
N GLU A 90 -7.67 -3.29 25.80
CA GLU A 90 -6.28 -3.48 25.35
C GLU A 90 -6.04 -4.25 24.03
N ASN A 91 -5.20 -3.62 23.20
CA ASN A 91 -4.32 -4.15 22.14
C ASN A 91 -4.78 -5.33 21.27
N ASP A 92 -4.88 -5.08 19.97
CA ASP A 92 -4.39 -6.04 18.98
C ASP A 92 -3.73 -5.27 17.83
N ASP A 93 -2.42 -5.11 17.95
CA ASP A 93 -1.48 -4.70 16.91
C ASP A 93 -0.79 -5.99 16.47
N ASP A 94 -1.51 -6.80 15.70
CA ASP A 94 -0.98 -8.02 15.09
C ASP A 94 -1.61 -8.12 13.69
N ASP A 95 -0.82 -7.78 12.67
CA ASP A 95 -1.14 -8.17 11.30
C ASP A 95 0.16 -8.42 10.52
N GLU A 96 0.59 -9.68 10.66
CA GLU A 96 1.08 -10.56 9.59
C GLU A 96 2.40 -10.17 8.88
N ARG A 97 3.49 -10.60 9.52
CA ARG A 97 4.79 -10.89 8.90
C ARG A 97 4.63 -12.07 7.92
N MET A 98 4.44 -11.80 6.63
CA MET A 98 4.63 -12.83 5.60
C MET A 98 6.14 -13.11 5.44
N GLU A 99 6.55 -14.31 5.79
CA GLU A 99 7.85 -14.88 5.41
C GLU A 99 7.74 -15.36 3.97
N GLU A 100 8.44 -14.70 3.03
CA GLU A 100 8.64 -15.26 1.69
C GLU A 100 9.85 -16.19 1.70
N GLU A 101 9.59 -17.45 1.35
CA GLU A 101 10.57 -18.52 1.16
C GLU A 101 11.55 -18.17 0.03
N GLU A 102 12.85 -18.36 0.29
CA GLU A 102 13.91 -18.28 -0.72
C GLU A 102 13.69 -19.33 -1.81
N GLN A 103 13.33 -18.92 -3.03
CA GLN A 103 13.55 -19.74 -4.23
C GLN A 103 14.94 -19.43 -4.79
N ASN A 104 15.87 -20.30 -4.41
CA ASN A 104 17.19 -20.46 -4.99
C ASN A 104 17.05 -21.17 -6.35
N ASP A 105 16.95 -20.42 -7.44
CA ASP A 105 17.16 -20.98 -8.79
C ASP A 105 18.65 -20.88 -9.12
N GLU A 106 19.37 -21.95 -8.75
CA GLU A 106 20.64 -22.33 -9.37
C GLU A 106 20.36 -22.71 -10.83
N GLU A 107 20.54 -21.79 -11.78
CA GLU A 107 20.77 -22.21 -13.16
C GLU A 107 22.25 -22.56 -13.32
N GLU A 108 22.51 -23.87 -13.28
CA GLU A 108 23.74 -24.51 -13.73
C GLU A 108 24.14 -23.99 -15.11
N VAL A 109 25.31 -23.36 -15.17
CA VAL A 109 26.02 -23.15 -16.43
C VAL A 109 26.75 -24.46 -16.75
N ASP A 110 26.14 -25.32 -17.57
CA ASP A 110 26.85 -26.46 -18.17
C ASP A 110 27.08 -26.24 -19.67
N ASN A 111 28.38 -26.12 -19.99
CA ASN A 111 29.10 -26.21 -21.27
C ASN A 111 28.73 -25.32 -22.48
#